data_AF-A0A3D2M082-F1
#
_entry.id   AF-A0A3D2M082-F1
#
_cell.length_a   1.000
_cell.length_b   1.000
_cell.length_c   1.000
_cell.angle_alpha   90.00
_cell.angle_beta   90.00
_cell.angle_gamma   90.00
#
_symmetry.space_group_name_H-M   'P 1'
#
loop_
_entity.id
_entity.type
_entity.pdbx_description
1 polymer ?
#
loop_
_entity_poly.entity_id
_entity_poly.type
_entity_poly.pdbx_seq_one_letter_code
_entity_poly.pdbx_strand_id
1 'polypeptide(L)'
;FRVFNIQNAGGTRKSIALAIEQVEAMVAALGRLERTPESIEHVTLGLQCGGSDGYSGISANPALGYAADLLVRNGGTVILSETPEIYGAEHLLIRRAVSHAVARKLLDRLSWWEHYTRINNAELNNNPSPGNKAGGLTTILEKSLGAAAKGGSTTLNAVYEYAEPIDEKGFVFMDSPGYDPVSVTGQIASGANLVCFTTGRGSVSGFKPAPCVKLATNTEMYLRMEEDMDINCGGIVDGDETVAQAGERIFEALIEIASGSLSKSEGYNYGDNEFVPWQVGAVT
;
A
#
# COMPACT_ATOMS: atom_id res chain seq x y z
N PHE A 1 -4.83 -2.77 26.75
CA PHE A 1 -3.47 -3.30 26.53
C PHE A 1 -2.96 -3.96 27.80
N ARG A 2 -2.28 -5.11 27.70
CA ARG A 2 -1.55 -5.74 28.81
C ARG A 2 -0.06 -5.49 28.61
N VAL A 3 0.62 -4.93 29.62
CA VAL A 3 2.04 -4.53 29.51
C VAL A 3 2.78 -5.07 30.73
N PHE A 4 3.90 -5.73 30.51
CA PHE A 4 4.85 -6.12 31.55
C PHE A 4 6.27 -6.15 30.97
N ASN A 5 7.27 -6.19 31.85
CA ASN A 5 8.67 -6.35 31.47
C ASN A 5 9.25 -7.63 32.07
N ILE A 6 10.38 -8.06 31.54
CA ILE A 6 11.02 -9.31 31.94
C ILE A 6 11.45 -9.29 33.42
N GLN A 7 11.87 -8.12 33.91
CA GLN A 7 12.35 -7.91 35.26
C GLN A 7 11.24 -8.15 36.29
N ASN A 8 10.08 -7.52 36.09
CA ASN A 8 8.92 -7.60 36.98
C ASN A 8 8.21 -8.96 36.87
N ALA A 9 8.24 -9.60 35.70
CA ALA A 9 7.71 -10.95 35.51
C ALA A 9 8.62 -12.05 36.10
N GLY A 10 9.83 -11.71 36.55
CA GLY A 10 10.74 -12.64 37.22
C GLY A 10 11.59 -13.48 36.27
N GLY A 11 12.03 -12.89 35.15
CA GLY A 11 12.95 -13.48 34.19
C GLY A 11 12.26 -14.10 32.98
N THR A 12 13.07 -14.51 31.99
CA THR A 12 12.61 -14.87 30.65
C THR A 12 11.54 -15.98 30.63
N ARG A 13 11.76 -17.09 31.34
CA ARG A 13 10.80 -18.21 31.31
C ARG A 13 9.44 -17.84 31.90
N LYS A 14 9.42 -17.12 33.02
CA LYS A 14 8.18 -16.65 33.66
C LYS A 14 7.46 -15.62 32.78
N SER A 15 8.24 -14.76 32.12
CA SER A 15 7.73 -13.80 31.14
C SER A 15 7.04 -14.48 29.96
N ILE A 16 7.66 -15.53 29.40
CA ILE A 16 7.08 -16.32 28.30
C ILE A 16 5.80 -17.00 28.76
N ALA A 17 5.81 -17.66 29.93
CA ALA A 17 4.62 -18.30 30.47
C ALA A 17 3.46 -17.31 30.68
N LEU A 18 3.76 -16.13 31.24
CA LEU A 18 2.78 -15.06 31.42
C LEU A 18 2.27 -14.51 30.08
N ALA A 19 3.14 -14.36 29.07
CA ALA A 19 2.73 -13.93 27.73
C ALA A 19 1.76 -14.94 27.10
N ILE A 20 2.07 -16.24 27.18
CA ILE A 20 1.22 -17.32 26.66
C ILE A 20 -0.13 -17.30 27.36
N GLU A 21 -0.16 -17.30 28.70
CA GLU A 21 -1.41 -17.21 29.48
C GLU A 21 -2.24 -15.99 29.06
N GLN A 22 -1.59 -14.85 28.85
CA GLN A 22 -2.28 -13.65 28.43
C GLN A 22 -2.86 -13.76 27.01
N VAL A 23 -2.11 -14.30 26.05
CA VAL A 23 -2.59 -14.50 24.67
C VAL A 23 -3.73 -15.52 24.63
N GLU A 24 -3.61 -16.65 25.34
CA GLU A 24 -4.67 -17.66 25.45
C GLU A 24 -5.96 -17.06 26.02
N ALA A 25 -5.87 -16.24 27.07
CA ALA A 25 -7.02 -15.55 27.62
C ALA A 25 -7.64 -14.53 26.65
N MET A 26 -6.84 -13.90 25.76
CA MET A 26 -7.37 -13.03 24.70
C MET A 26 -8.10 -13.84 23.64
N VAL A 27 -7.52 -14.95 23.17
CA VAL A 27 -8.13 -15.85 22.19
C VAL A 27 -9.45 -16.42 22.73
N ALA A 28 -9.47 -16.86 23.99
CA ALA A 28 -10.68 -17.37 24.62
C ALA A 28 -11.79 -16.31 24.73
N ALA A 29 -11.43 -15.05 25.01
CA ALA A 29 -12.38 -13.95 25.10
C ALA A 29 -12.94 -13.50 23.74
N LEU A 30 -12.16 -13.62 22.65
CA LEU A 30 -12.62 -13.35 21.28
C LEU A 30 -13.68 -14.36 20.82
N GLY A 31 -13.60 -15.60 21.29
CA GLY A 31 -14.52 -16.66 20.90
C GLY A 31 -14.39 -17.04 19.42
N ARG A 32 -15.45 -17.64 18.87
CA ARG A 32 -15.51 -18.00 17.44
C ARG A 32 -16.03 -16.79 16.66
N LEU A 33 -15.16 -16.19 15.87
CA LEU A 33 -15.54 -15.13 14.92
C LEU A 33 -15.98 -15.78 13.60
N GLU A 34 -17.14 -15.36 13.10
CA GLU A 34 -17.67 -15.80 11.79
C GLU A 34 -17.87 -14.57 10.91
N ARG A 35 -17.55 -14.70 9.63
CA ARG A 35 -17.74 -13.61 8.66
C ARG A 35 -19.24 -13.39 8.43
N THR A 36 -19.63 -12.14 8.29
CA THR A 36 -20.99 -11.73 7.93
C THR A 36 -20.96 -10.92 6.63
N PRO A 37 -22.06 -10.89 5.87
CA PRO A 37 -22.19 -9.93 4.77
C PRO A 37 -22.11 -8.50 5.33
N GLU A 38 -21.16 -7.73 4.82
CA GLU A 38 -20.91 -6.34 5.24
C GLU A 38 -20.83 -5.43 4.01
N SER A 39 -21.07 -4.14 4.22
CA SER A 39 -20.94 -3.12 3.18
C SER A 39 -19.48 -2.93 2.78
N ILE A 40 -19.22 -2.76 1.49
CA ILE A 40 -17.86 -2.49 0.97
C ILE A 40 -17.30 -1.14 1.45
N GLU A 41 -18.14 -0.25 1.99
CA GLU A 41 -17.72 1.03 2.58
C GLU A 41 -16.75 0.85 3.77
N HIS A 42 -16.70 -0.34 4.35
CA HIS A 42 -15.78 -0.71 5.42
C HIS A 42 -14.39 -1.14 4.90
N VAL A 43 -14.21 -1.28 3.59
CA VAL A 43 -12.90 -1.57 2.99
C VAL A 43 -12.07 -0.29 2.92
N THR A 44 -10.86 -0.39 3.46
CA THR A 44 -9.83 0.65 3.38
C THR A 44 -8.61 0.02 2.69
N LEU A 45 -8.37 0.45 1.46
CA LEU A 45 -7.38 -0.14 0.55
C LEU A 45 -6.08 0.68 0.55
N GLY A 46 -4.98 0.07 0.94
CA GLY A 46 -3.63 0.60 0.71
C GLY A 46 -3.20 0.38 -0.74
N LEU A 47 -2.72 1.44 -1.40
CA LEU A 47 -2.20 1.40 -2.76
C LEU A 47 -0.67 1.46 -2.71
N GLN A 48 0.00 0.40 -3.14
CA GLN A 48 1.46 0.30 -3.04
C GLN A 48 2.07 -0.06 -4.39
N CYS A 49 3.22 0.53 -4.71
CA CYS A 49 4.10 0.04 -5.77
C CYS A 49 5.25 -0.77 -5.15
N GLY A 50 5.69 -1.81 -5.85
CA GLY A 50 6.93 -2.51 -5.53
C GLY A 50 8.00 -2.23 -6.57
N GLY A 51 8.49 -3.30 -7.19
CA GLY A 51 9.40 -3.21 -8.32
C GLY A 51 8.74 -2.65 -9.57
N SER A 52 8.63 -1.32 -9.68
CA SER A 52 8.13 -0.63 -10.88
C SER A 52 9.02 -0.89 -12.10
N ASP A 53 8.38 -0.90 -13.27
CA ASP A 53 8.96 -0.98 -14.61
C ASP A 53 8.30 0.05 -15.54
N GLY A 54 8.73 0.10 -16.81
CA GLY A 54 8.16 1.00 -17.81
C GLY A 54 6.68 0.74 -18.13
N TYR A 55 6.17 -0.46 -17.84
CA TYR A 55 4.77 -0.84 -18.06
C TYR A 55 3.84 -0.37 -16.93
N SER A 56 4.38 -0.17 -15.73
CA SER A 56 3.61 0.13 -14.51
C SER A 56 2.60 1.27 -14.70
N GLY A 57 3.05 2.38 -15.31
CA GLY A 57 2.22 3.58 -15.54
C GLY A 57 1.22 3.46 -16.69
N ILE A 58 1.26 2.40 -17.49
CA ILE A 58 0.38 2.18 -18.65
C ILE A 58 -0.47 0.89 -18.54
N SER A 59 -0.29 0.09 -17.48
CA SER A 59 -1.04 -1.14 -17.23
C SER A 59 -1.64 -1.21 -15.82
N ALA A 60 -0.92 -1.78 -14.85
CA ALA A 60 -1.45 -2.10 -13.52
C ALA A 60 -1.85 -0.86 -12.72
N ASN A 61 -1.07 0.23 -12.78
CA ASN A 61 -1.39 1.44 -12.01
C ASN A 61 -2.69 2.12 -12.48
N PRO A 62 -2.92 2.38 -13.78
CA PRO A 62 -4.20 2.94 -14.22
C PRO A 62 -5.39 1.98 -14.01
N ALA A 63 -5.18 0.66 -14.13
CA ALA A 63 -6.23 -0.33 -13.83
C ALA A 63 -6.60 -0.33 -12.33
N LEU A 64 -5.60 -0.27 -11.45
CA LEU A 64 -5.80 -0.11 -10.02
C LEU A 64 -6.47 1.23 -9.69
N GLY A 65 -6.12 2.30 -10.40
CA GLY A 65 -6.80 3.58 -10.28
C GLY A 65 -8.29 3.51 -10.62
N TYR A 66 -8.65 2.74 -11.64
CA TYR A 66 -10.06 2.50 -11.97
C TYR A 66 -10.78 1.72 -10.87
N ALA A 67 -10.16 0.65 -10.35
CA ALA A 67 -10.70 -0.12 -9.22
C ALA A 67 -10.84 0.74 -7.95
N ALA A 68 -9.88 1.62 -7.70
CA ALA A 68 -9.89 2.57 -6.58
C ALA A 68 -11.08 3.53 -6.69
N ASP A 69 -11.36 4.06 -7.88
CA ASP A 69 -12.54 4.91 -8.11
C ASP A 69 -13.86 4.15 -7.91
N LEU A 70 -13.94 2.87 -8.33
CA LEU A 70 -15.10 2.02 -8.04
C LEU A 70 -15.31 1.83 -6.54
N LEU A 71 -14.22 1.56 -5.79
CA LEU A 71 -14.28 1.40 -4.35
C LEU A 71 -14.75 2.69 -3.65
N VAL A 72 -14.18 3.83 -4.02
CA VAL A 72 -14.59 5.16 -3.49
C VAL A 72 -16.06 5.46 -3.81
N ARG A 73 -16.52 5.14 -5.03
CA ARG A 73 -17.93 5.32 -5.42
C ARG A 73 -18.90 4.49 -4.59
N ASN A 74 -18.44 3.37 -4.03
CA ASN A 74 -19.21 2.53 -3.11
C ASN A 74 -18.93 2.83 -1.62
N GLY A 75 -18.38 4.00 -1.30
CA GLY A 75 -18.16 4.48 0.07
C GLY A 75 -16.88 3.97 0.74
N GLY A 76 -16.08 3.16 0.04
CA GLY A 76 -14.79 2.69 0.54
C GLY A 76 -13.74 3.79 0.61
N THR A 77 -12.58 3.45 1.17
CA THR A 77 -11.45 4.38 1.32
C THR A 77 -10.23 3.83 0.60
N VAL A 78 -9.47 4.68 -0.09
CA VAL A 78 -8.24 4.30 -0.78
C VAL A 78 -7.10 5.22 -0.37
N ILE A 79 -5.96 4.63 -0.04
CA ILE A 79 -4.80 5.31 0.52
C ILE A 79 -3.67 5.25 -0.50
N LEU A 80 -3.32 6.38 -1.08
CA LEU A 80 -2.04 6.53 -1.78
C LEU A 80 -0.99 7.02 -0.79
N SER A 81 0.24 6.53 -0.92
CA SER A 81 1.35 6.91 -0.05
C SER A 81 2.60 7.21 -0.88
N GLU A 82 3.78 6.82 -0.41
CA GLU A 82 5.02 6.87 -1.15
C GLU A 82 5.34 8.30 -1.62
N THR A 83 5.42 9.25 -0.70
CA THR A 83 5.59 10.69 -1.01
C THR A 83 6.77 10.98 -1.96
N PRO A 84 7.95 10.33 -1.82
CA PRO A 84 9.02 10.48 -2.81
C PRO A 84 8.66 10.04 -4.23
N GLU A 85 7.66 9.16 -4.40
CA GLU A 85 7.22 8.62 -5.69
C GLU A 85 6.19 9.49 -6.40
N ILE A 86 5.69 10.56 -5.80
CA ILE A 86 4.83 11.52 -6.49
C ILE A 86 5.57 12.83 -6.83
N TYR A 87 6.87 12.90 -6.54
CA TYR A 87 7.67 14.11 -6.73
C TYR A 87 7.80 14.50 -8.22
N GLY A 88 7.26 15.66 -8.56
CA GLY A 88 7.11 16.16 -9.93
C GLY A 88 5.76 15.84 -10.57
N ALA A 89 4.94 14.99 -9.94
CA ALA A 89 3.56 14.69 -10.36
C ALA A 89 2.50 15.13 -9.33
N GLU A 90 2.89 15.78 -8.23
CA GLU A 90 2.00 16.23 -7.15
C GLU A 90 0.92 17.18 -7.65
N HIS A 91 1.21 17.91 -8.73
CA HIS A 91 0.27 18.82 -9.38
C HIS A 91 -1.01 18.11 -9.86
N LEU A 92 -0.96 16.80 -10.12
CA LEU A 92 -2.13 15.98 -10.48
C LEU A 92 -3.03 15.72 -9.27
N LEU A 93 -2.46 15.60 -8.07
CA LEU A 93 -3.17 15.35 -6.83
C LEU A 93 -3.73 16.64 -6.21
N ILE A 94 -2.93 17.72 -6.18
CA ILE A 94 -3.36 19.00 -5.59
C ILE A 94 -4.49 19.67 -6.38
N ARG A 95 -4.53 19.49 -7.72
CA ARG A 95 -5.58 20.07 -8.58
C ARG A 95 -6.97 19.51 -8.29
N ARG A 96 -7.04 18.32 -7.71
CA ARG A 96 -8.28 17.63 -7.34
C ARG A 96 -8.48 17.51 -5.83
N ALA A 97 -7.72 18.29 -5.04
CA ALA A 97 -7.94 18.35 -3.61
C ALA A 97 -9.29 19.03 -3.30
N VAL A 98 -9.99 18.53 -2.28
CA VAL A 98 -11.30 19.06 -1.85
C VAL A 98 -11.19 20.51 -1.36
N SER A 99 -10.01 20.95 -0.91
CA SER A 99 -9.76 22.31 -0.47
C SER A 99 -8.29 22.71 -0.61
N HIS A 100 -8.04 24.02 -0.58
CA HIS A 100 -6.68 24.56 -0.49
C HIS A 100 -5.92 24.07 0.74
N ALA A 101 -6.60 23.83 1.87
CA ALA A 101 -5.98 23.33 3.08
C ALA A 101 -5.43 21.90 2.88
N VAL A 102 -6.20 21.03 2.22
CA VAL A 102 -5.76 19.66 1.89
C VAL A 102 -4.61 19.67 0.89
N ALA A 103 -4.71 20.48 -0.17
CA ALA A 103 -3.59 20.67 -1.11
C ALA A 103 -2.32 21.17 -0.40
N ARG A 104 -2.47 22.10 0.55
CA ARG A 104 -1.34 22.65 1.30
C ARG A 104 -0.68 21.61 2.18
N LYS A 105 -1.44 20.74 2.86
CA LYS A 105 -0.88 19.62 3.64
C LYS A 105 0.04 18.74 2.80
N LEU A 106 -0.34 18.40 1.57
CA LEU A 106 0.49 17.60 0.67
C LEU A 106 1.78 18.34 0.27
N LEU A 107 1.69 19.63 -0.05
CA LEU A 107 2.86 20.46 -0.36
C LEU A 107 3.81 20.57 0.84
N ASP A 108 3.27 20.70 2.06
CA ASP A 108 4.09 20.77 3.28
C ASP A 108 4.84 19.44 3.53
N ARG A 109 4.24 18.28 3.18
CA ARG A 109 4.96 16.98 3.19
C ARG A 109 6.12 16.96 2.20
N LEU A 110 5.91 17.44 0.98
CA LEU A 110 6.98 17.49 -0.03
C LEU A 110 8.13 18.41 0.42
N SER A 111 7.83 19.58 0.97
CA SER A 111 8.85 20.47 1.54
C SER A 111 9.58 19.84 2.73
N TRP A 112 8.89 19.05 3.55
CA TRP A 112 9.52 18.27 4.62
C TRP A 112 10.49 17.22 4.05
N TRP A 113 10.09 16.50 3.00
CA TRP A 113 10.94 15.50 2.34
C TRP A 113 12.17 16.13 1.68
N GLU A 114 12.03 17.26 0.99
CA GLU A 114 13.16 18.02 0.42
C GLU A 114 14.16 18.42 1.51
N HIS A 115 13.66 18.88 2.66
CA HIS A 115 14.50 19.18 3.80
C HIS A 115 15.18 17.92 4.34
N TYR A 116 14.42 16.85 4.56
CA TYR A 116 14.89 15.59 5.13
C TYR A 116 15.97 14.94 4.27
N THR A 117 15.79 14.88 2.95
CA THR A 117 16.82 14.32 2.05
C THR A 117 18.07 15.19 2.07
N ARG A 118 17.91 16.53 2.01
CA ARG A 118 19.04 17.47 2.01
C ARG A 118 19.90 17.36 3.25
N ILE A 119 19.32 17.26 4.45
CA ILE A 119 20.10 17.11 5.70
C ILE A 119 20.78 15.73 5.83
N ASN A 120 20.38 14.76 5.01
CA ASN A 120 20.97 13.42 4.93
C ASN A 120 21.86 13.22 3.69
N ASN A 121 22.24 14.29 2.99
CA ASN A 121 23.03 14.25 1.75
C ASN A 121 22.41 13.38 0.64
N ALA A 122 21.08 13.40 0.55
CA ALA A 122 20.31 12.76 -0.51
C ALA A 122 19.46 13.79 -1.26
N GLU A 123 19.01 13.41 -2.46
CA GLU A 123 18.06 14.21 -3.25
C GLU A 123 16.77 13.43 -3.46
N LEU A 124 15.64 14.13 -3.41
CA LEU A 124 14.31 13.54 -3.57
C LEU A 124 14.07 13.00 -5.00
N ASN A 125 14.77 13.55 -5.99
CA ASN A 125 14.76 13.11 -7.39
C ASN A 125 15.60 11.84 -7.64
N ASN A 126 16.28 11.26 -6.63
CA ASN A 126 17.20 10.13 -6.80
C ASN A 126 16.47 8.76 -6.89
N ASN A 127 15.22 8.80 -7.31
CA ASN A 127 14.35 7.69 -7.65
C ASN A 127 13.98 7.91 -9.14
N PRO A 128 14.00 6.93 -10.08
CA PRO A 128 13.91 5.48 -9.95
C PRO A 128 15.12 4.82 -9.28
N SER A 129 14.88 3.76 -8.49
CA SER A 129 15.93 2.88 -7.96
C SER A 129 16.73 2.21 -9.10
N PRO A 130 17.95 1.69 -8.85
CA PRO A 130 18.71 0.94 -9.87
C PRO A 130 17.87 -0.18 -10.51
N GLY A 131 17.01 -0.79 -9.70
CA GLY A 131 16.12 -1.82 -10.16
C GLY A 131 15.01 -1.32 -11.08
N ASN A 132 14.45 -0.14 -10.82
CA ASN A 132 13.45 0.47 -11.69
C ASN A 132 14.05 0.94 -13.02
N LYS A 133 15.29 1.46 -12.99
CA LYS A 133 16.05 1.84 -14.20
C LYS A 133 16.28 0.64 -15.13
N ALA A 134 16.65 -0.51 -14.56
CA ALA A 134 16.77 -1.76 -15.31
C ALA A 134 15.41 -2.23 -15.88
N GLY A 135 14.30 -1.87 -15.25
CA GLY A 135 12.93 -2.12 -15.71
C GLY A 135 12.41 -1.10 -16.73
N GLY A 136 13.22 -0.13 -17.17
CA GLY A 136 12.86 0.81 -18.24
C GLY A 136 12.37 2.19 -17.79
N LEU A 137 12.37 2.51 -16.49
CA LEU A 137 12.07 3.86 -16.01
C LEU A 137 13.32 4.74 -16.05
N THR A 138 13.30 5.83 -16.83
CA THR A 138 14.48 6.67 -17.05
C THR A 138 14.54 7.88 -16.12
N THR A 139 13.38 8.42 -15.74
CA THR A 139 13.28 9.64 -14.89
C THR A 139 12.33 9.47 -13.71
N ILE A 140 12.50 10.31 -12.68
CA ILE A 140 11.54 10.40 -11.58
C ILE A 140 10.15 10.82 -12.06
N LEU A 141 10.07 11.66 -13.10
CA LEU A 141 8.81 12.16 -13.63
C LEU A 141 7.98 11.03 -14.24
N GLU A 142 8.59 10.15 -15.03
CA GLU A 142 7.93 8.96 -15.59
C GLU A 142 7.37 8.06 -14.49
N LYS A 143 8.18 7.79 -13.47
CA LYS A 143 7.75 6.98 -12.32
C LYS A 143 6.59 7.65 -11.58
N SER A 144 6.67 8.96 -11.38
CA SER A 144 5.70 9.70 -10.57
C SER A 144 4.34 9.86 -11.25
N LEU A 145 4.34 10.03 -12.57
CA LEU A 145 3.10 10.01 -13.36
C LEU A 145 2.41 8.65 -13.24
N GLY A 146 3.18 7.56 -13.34
CA GLY A 146 2.66 6.21 -13.13
C GLY A 146 2.18 5.97 -11.69
N ALA A 147 2.90 6.45 -10.68
CA ALA A 147 2.54 6.27 -9.28
C ALA A 147 1.24 7.00 -8.91
N ALA A 148 1.06 8.22 -9.41
CA ALA A 148 -0.15 9.02 -9.19
C ALA A 148 -1.40 8.38 -9.82
N ALA A 149 -1.26 7.65 -10.93
CA ALA A 149 -2.38 6.97 -11.60
C ALA A 149 -3.07 5.92 -10.71
N LYS A 150 -2.36 5.34 -9.72
CA LYS A 150 -2.95 4.39 -8.74
C LYS A 150 -4.09 5.01 -7.95
N GLY A 151 -4.01 6.32 -7.67
CA GLY A 151 -5.02 7.05 -6.91
C GLY A 151 -6.31 7.36 -7.70
N GLY A 152 -6.50 6.78 -8.89
CA GLY A 152 -7.71 6.96 -9.70
C GLY A 152 -7.91 8.39 -10.17
N SER A 153 -9.15 8.84 -10.25
CA SER A 153 -9.57 10.18 -10.70
C SER A 153 -10.42 10.94 -9.68
N THR A 154 -10.83 10.30 -8.58
CA THR A 154 -11.63 10.90 -7.51
C THR A 154 -10.90 12.01 -6.73
N THR A 155 -11.68 12.80 -5.99
CA THR A 155 -11.21 13.95 -5.19
C THR A 155 -10.28 13.51 -4.07
N LEU A 156 -9.16 14.22 -3.90
CA LEU A 156 -8.28 14.04 -2.74
C LEU A 156 -8.91 14.72 -1.51
N ASN A 157 -9.41 13.90 -0.59
CA ASN A 157 -10.21 14.36 0.55
C ASN A 157 -9.36 14.73 1.76
N ALA A 158 -8.26 14.01 2.02
CA ALA A 158 -7.39 14.25 3.17
C ALA A 158 -5.94 13.87 2.91
N VAL A 159 -5.05 14.46 3.70
CA VAL A 159 -3.61 14.17 3.74
C VAL A 159 -3.23 13.96 5.20
N TYR A 160 -2.55 12.85 5.46
CA TYR A 160 -2.17 12.35 6.78
C TYR A 160 -0.66 12.22 6.90
N GLU A 161 -0.14 12.33 8.13
CA GLU A 161 1.23 11.94 8.45
C GLU A 161 1.37 10.41 8.51
N TYR A 162 2.61 9.91 8.57
CA TYR A 162 2.88 8.47 8.59
C TYR A 162 2.17 7.78 9.77
N ALA A 163 1.39 6.73 9.46
CA ALA A 163 0.63 5.94 10.43
C ALA A 163 -0.41 6.72 11.26
N GLU A 164 -0.77 7.95 10.84
CA GLU A 164 -1.88 8.69 11.44
C GLU A 164 -3.21 7.98 11.13
N PRO A 165 -4.11 7.78 12.12
CA PRO A 165 -5.40 7.14 11.88
C PRO A 165 -6.25 7.89 10.86
N ILE A 166 -6.75 7.17 9.86
CA ILE A 166 -7.60 7.75 8.82
C ILE A 166 -9.03 7.87 9.34
N ASP A 167 -9.58 9.09 9.30
CA ASP A 167 -10.95 9.40 9.72
C ASP A 167 -11.86 9.86 8.56
N GLU A 168 -11.28 10.26 7.42
CA GLU A 168 -12.01 10.63 6.20
C GLU A 168 -12.19 9.47 5.21
N LYS A 169 -13.35 9.45 4.54
CA LYS A 169 -13.69 8.48 3.48
C LYS A 169 -13.24 8.94 2.10
N GLY A 170 -13.18 8.02 1.15
CA GLY A 170 -12.83 8.28 -0.25
C GLY A 170 -11.34 8.19 -0.53
N PHE A 171 -10.82 9.02 -1.44
CA PHE A 171 -9.40 9.03 -1.76
C PHE A 171 -8.62 9.92 -0.79
N VAL A 172 -7.66 9.33 -0.09
CA VAL A 172 -6.79 10.01 0.86
C VAL A 172 -5.31 9.72 0.57
N PHE A 173 -4.45 10.58 1.11
CA PHE A 173 -3.00 10.42 1.01
C PHE A 173 -2.39 10.27 2.41
N MET A 174 -1.52 9.28 2.61
CA MET A 174 -0.77 9.11 3.86
C MET A 174 0.74 9.18 3.56
N ASP A 175 1.44 10.09 4.21
CA ASP A 175 2.88 10.27 4.03
C ASP A 175 3.67 9.00 4.37
N SER A 176 4.57 8.58 3.50
CA SER A 176 5.46 7.44 3.74
C SER A 176 6.71 7.49 2.84
N PRO A 177 7.81 6.80 3.23
CA PRO A 177 8.90 6.50 2.29
C PRO A 177 8.44 5.54 1.19
N GLY A 178 9.12 5.55 0.04
CA GLY A 178 8.89 4.58 -1.04
C GLY A 178 9.50 3.18 -0.81
N TYR A 179 9.85 2.83 0.44
CA TYR A 179 10.31 1.47 0.76
C TYR A 179 9.13 0.62 1.22
N ASP A 180 8.79 -0.39 0.43
CA ASP A 180 7.48 -1.04 0.49
C ASP A 180 7.06 -1.54 1.88
N PRO A 181 7.91 -2.29 2.62
CA PRO A 181 7.56 -2.76 3.97
C PRO A 181 7.22 -1.62 4.93
N VAL A 182 7.96 -0.51 4.82
CA VAL A 182 7.73 0.65 5.68
C VAL A 182 6.47 1.40 5.30
N SER A 183 6.25 1.60 4.00
CA SER A 183 5.05 2.26 3.48
C SER A 183 3.78 1.51 3.89
N VAL A 184 3.73 0.21 3.62
CA VAL A 184 2.56 -0.62 3.90
C VAL A 184 2.32 -0.79 5.40
N THR A 185 3.38 -0.89 6.21
CA THR A 185 3.24 -0.88 7.68
C THR A 185 2.51 0.40 8.15
N GLY A 186 2.83 1.55 7.56
CA GLY A 186 2.13 2.80 7.82
C GLY A 186 0.67 2.75 7.40
N GLN A 187 0.38 2.29 6.18
CA GLN A 187 -1.00 2.19 5.66
C GLN A 187 -1.88 1.31 6.55
N ILE A 188 -1.38 0.14 6.94
CA ILE A 188 -2.06 -0.79 7.84
C ILE A 188 -2.28 -0.15 9.21
N ALA A 189 -1.25 0.50 9.77
CA ALA A 189 -1.36 1.20 11.05
C ALA A 189 -2.38 2.36 11.00
N SER A 190 -2.52 3.02 9.85
CA SER A 190 -3.52 4.05 9.58
C SER A 190 -4.94 3.52 9.39
N GLY A 191 -5.11 2.20 9.22
CA GLY A 191 -6.43 1.55 9.12
C GLY A 191 -6.68 0.76 7.84
N ALA A 192 -5.69 0.58 6.95
CA ALA A 192 -5.84 -0.29 5.80
C ALA A 192 -6.10 -1.74 6.23
N ASN A 193 -7.17 -2.34 5.70
CA ASN A 193 -7.53 -3.74 5.93
C ASN A 193 -7.39 -4.61 4.67
N LEU A 194 -6.94 -4.01 3.57
CA LEU A 194 -6.58 -4.66 2.32
C LEU A 194 -5.46 -3.84 1.66
N VAL A 195 -4.53 -4.49 0.98
CA VAL A 195 -3.43 -3.84 0.25
C VAL A 195 -3.45 -4.33 -1.19
N CYS A 196 -3.27 -3.42 -2.15
CA CYS A 196 -3.02 -3.77 -3.53
C CYS A 196 -1.63 -3.31 -3.95
N PHE A 197 -0.86 -4.23 -4.51
CA PHE A 197 0.57 -4.10 -4.72
C PHE A 197 0.92 -4.32 -6.18
N THR A 198 1.33 -3.26 -6.89
CA THR A 198 1.72 -3.38 -8.30
C THR A 198 3.21 -3.69 -8.44
N THR A 199 3.56 -4.59 -9.36
CA THR A 199 4.96 -4.95 -9.61
C THR A 199 5.20 -5.39 -11.05
N GLY A 200 6.26 -4.88 -11.65
CA GLY A 200 6.77 -5.35 -12.94
C GLY A 200 8.02 -6.20 -12.85
N ARG A 201 8.56 -6.36 -11.63
CA ARG A 201 9.81 -7.08 -11.38
C ARG A 201 9.66 -8.32 -10.51
N GLY A 202 8.42 -8.77 -10.28
CA GLY A 202 8.19 -10.00 -9.55
C GLY A 202 8.47 -9.92 -8.06
N SER A 203 8.23 -8.78 -7.41
CA SER A 203 8.28 -8.76 -5.95
C SER A 203 7.27 -9.74 -5.36
N VAL A 204 7.73 -10.56 -4.42
CA VAL A 204 6.92 -11.58 -3.75
C VAL A 204 6.41 -11.11 -2.39
N SER A 205 6.46 -9.80 -2.09
CA SER A 205 6.05 -9.26 -0.79
C SER A 205 4.63 -9.70 -0.38
N GLY A 206 4.48 -10.07 0.88
CA GLY A 206 3.20 -10.20 1.58
C GLY A 206 3.19 -9.28 2.79
N PHE A 207 2.03 -9.06 3.40
CA PHE A 207 1.90 -8.19 4.57
C PHE A 207 0.97 -8.82 5.59
N LYS A 208 1.18 -8.50 6.86
CA LYS A 208 0.31 -8.88 7.97
C LYS A 208 0.00 -7.65 8.83
N PRO A 209 -1.21 -7.53 9.38
CA PRO A 209 -2.33 -8.48 9.28
C PRO A 209 -3.21 -8.31 8.03
N ALA A 210 -2.96 -7.32 7.16
CA ALA A 210 -3.83 -7.08 6.00
C ALA A 210 -3.46 -7.95 4.79
N PRO A 211 -4.43 -8.59 4.11
CA PRO A 211 -4.22 -9.30 2.85
C PRO A 211 -3.62 -8.39 1.76
N CYS A 212 -2.82 -8.98 0.87
CA CYS A 212 -2.11 -8.27 -0.20
C CYS A 212 -2.42 -8.88 -1.56
N VAL A 213 -3.06 -8.11 -2.45
CA VAL A 213 -3.37 -8.50 -3.82
C VAL A 213 -2.28 -7.99 -4.76
N LYS A 214 -1.54 -8.89 -5.41
CA LYS A 214 -0.42 -8.54 -6.28
C LYS A 214 -0.82 -8.46 -7.75
N LEU A 215 -0.53 -7.32 -8.37
CA LEU A 215 -0.84 -7.02 -9.75
C LEU A 215 0.44 -6.99 -10.59
N ALA A 216 0.54 -7.91 -11.55
CA ALA A 216 1.63 -7.95 -12.51
C ALA A 216 1.44 -6.88 -13.61
N THR A 217 2.47 -6.10 -13.91
CA THR A 217 2.39 -5.02 -14.91
C THR A 217 2.57 -5.51 -16.36
N ASN A 218 3.10 -6.71 -16.56
CA ASN A 218 3.35 -7.29 -17.88
C ASN A 218 3.13 -8.81 -17.89
N THR A 219 2.68 -9.34 -19.03
CA THR A 219 2.27 -10.73 -19.20
C THR A 219 3.47 -11.69 -19.12
N GLU A 220 4.65 -11.30 -19.62
CA GLU A 220 5.86 -12.13 -19.56
C GLU A 220 6.29 -12.43 -18.11
N MET A 221 6.25 -11.44 -17.23
CA MET A 221 6.55 -11.62 -15.81
C MET A 221 5.45 -12.44 -15.14
N TYR A 222 4.18 -12.14 -15.40
CA TYR A 222 3.06 -12.91 -14.86
C TYR A 222 3.18 -14.40 -15.17
N LEU A 223 3.41 -14.78 -16.43
CA LEU A 223 3.52 -16.20 -16.83
C LEU A 223 4.69 -16.93 -16.17
N ARG A 224 5.78 -16.22 -15.83
CA ARG A 224 6.91 -16.81 -15.09
C ARG A 224 6.65 -16.96 -13.61
N MET A 225 5.73 -16.17 -13.06
CA MET A 225 5.47 -16.03 -11.62
C MET A 225 3.98 -16.18 -11.31
N GLU A 226 3.27 -17.04 -12.06
CA GLU A 226 1.82 -17.20 -11.98
C GLU A 226 1.38 -17.68 -10.58
N GLU A 227 2.23 -18.43 -9.89
CA GLU A 227 1.96 -18.86 -8.52
C GLU A 227 2.11 -17.72 -7.51
N ASP A 228 2.86 -16.67 -7.82
CA ASP A 228 3.07 -15.52 -6.94
C ASP A 228 2.11 -14.36 -7.23
N MET A 229 1.65 -14.18 -8.48
CA MET A 229 0.87 -13.02 -8.90
C MET A 229 -0.64 -13.32 -8.92
N ASP A 230 -1.45 -12.47 -8.28
CA ASP A 230 -2.90 -12.66 -8.23
C ASP A 230 -3.58 -12.29 -9.55
N ILE A 231 -3.10 -11.22 -10.22
CA ILE A 231 -3.74 -10.66 -11.43
C ILE A 231 -2.68 -10.23 -12.45
N ASN A 232 -2.82 -10.71 -13.69
CA ASN A 232 -2.10 -10.17 -14.84
C ASN A 232 -2.76 -8.88 -15.33
N CYS A 233 -2.07 -7.74 -15.32
CA CYS A 233 -2.52 -6.51 -15.99
C CYS A 233 -1.79 -6.27 -17.33
N GLY A 234 -0.88 -7.16 -17.72
CA GLY A 234 -0.14 -7.09 -18.99
C GLY A 234 -1.03 -7.17 -20.23
N GLY A 235 -2.21 -7.79 -20.11
CA GLY A 235 -3.20 -7.85 -21.19
C GLY A 235 -3.61 -6.47 -21.73
N ILE A 236 -3.47 -5.40 -20.93
CA ILE A 236 -3.69 -4.02 -21.38
C ILE A 236 -2.66 -3.61 -22.44
N VAL A 237 -1.39 -3.96 -22.22
CA VAL A 237 -0.28 -3.65 -23.13
C VAL A 237 -0.36 -4.54 -24.38
N ASP A 238 -0.77 -5.79 -24.21
CA ASP A 238 -0.94 -6.76 -25.29
C ASP A 238 -2.14 -6.45 -26.19
N GLY A 239 -3.08 -5.62 -25.72
CA GLY A 239 -4.30 -5.23 -26.43
C GLY A 239 -5.47 -6.20 -26.24
N ASP A 240 -5.36 -7.13 -25.28
CA ASP A 240 -6.37 -8.14 -24.97
C ASP A 240 -7.51 -7.61 -24.10
N GLU A 241 -7.22 -6.62 -23.24
CA GLU A 241 -8.21 -5.97 -22.38
C GLU A 241 -7.97 -4.46 -22.26
N THR A 242 -9.00 -3.71 -21.90
CA THR A 242 -8.91 -2.28 -21.59
C THR A 242 -8.59 -2.05 -20.11
N VAL A 243 -8.11 -0.85 -19.77
CA VAL A 243 -7.92 -0.41 -18.38
C VAL A 243 -9.18 -0.58 -17.53
N ALA A 244 -10.36 -0.30 -18.09
CA ALA A 244 -11.63 -0.44 -17.37
C ALA A 244 -11.96 -1.91 -17.07
N GLN A 245 -11.79 -2.81 -18.05
CA GLN A 245 -12.02 -4.24 -17.85
C GLN A 245 -11.07 -4.84 -16.81
N ALA A 246 -9.79 -4.48 -16.87
CA ALA A 246 -8.82 -4.89 -15.86
C ALA A 246 -9.17 -4.30 -14.47
N GLY A 247 -9.61 -3.04 -14.42
CA GLY A 247 -10.05 -2.39 -13.18
C GLY A 247 -11.27 -3.02 -12.53
N GLU A 248 -12.28 -3.41 -13.32
CA GLU A 248 -13.44 -4.17 -12.85
C GLU A 248 -13.00 -5.52 -12.26
N ARG A 249 -12.11 -6.24 -12.95
CA ARG A 249 -11.57 -7.52 -12.47
C ARG A 249 -10.76 -7.38 -11.18
N ILE A 250 -9.97 -6.32 -11.04
CA ILE A 250 -9.28 -5.98 -9.78
C ILE A 250 -10.31 -5.73 -8.68
N PHE A 251 -11.32 -4.92 -8.93
CA PHE A 251 -12.36 -4.59 -7.96
C PHE A 251 -13.09 -5.83 -7.42
N GLU A 252 -13.49 -6.76 -8.30
CA GLU A 252 -14.10 -8.03 -7.90
C GLU A 252 -13.15 -8.88 -7.04
N ALA A 253 -11.88 -9.00 -7.43
CA ALA A 253 -10.89 -9.74 -6.64
C ALA A 253 -10.67 -9.13 -5.24
N LEU A 254 -10.70 -7.79 -5.12
CA LEU A 254 -10.62 -7.12 -3.82
C LEU A 254 -11.80 -7.51 -2.92
N ILE A 255 -13.02 -7.62 -3.48
CA ILE A 255 -14.22 -8.04 -2.74
C ILE A 255 -14.09 -9.51 -2.31
N GLU A 256 -13.66 -10.40 -3.21
CA GLU A 256 -13.48 -11.82 -2.90
C GLU A 256 -12.46 -12.03 -1.77
N ILE A 257 -11.34 -11.32 -1.82
CA ILE A 257 -10.28 -11.43 -0.80
C ILE A 257 -10.72 -10.80 0.53
N ALA A 258 -11.36 -9.63 0.50
CA ALA A 258 -11.97 -9.05 1.68
C ALA A 258 -13.00 -10.01 2.33
N SER A 259 -13.69 -10.81 1.51
CA SER A 259 -14.67 -11.82 1.93
C SER A 259 -14.05 -13.13 2.42
N GLY A 260 -12.73 -13.33 2.29
CA GLY A 260 -11.98 -14.43 2.89
C GLY A 260 -11.32 -15.40 1.91
N SER A 261 -11.36 -15.14 0.60
CA SER A 261 -10.43 -15.81 -0.32
C SER A 261 -9.00 -15.38 0.02
N LEU A 262 -8.05 -16.32 -0.04
CA LEU A 262 -6.64 -16.02 0.23
C LEU A 262 -5.98 -15.44 -1.02
N SER A 263 -5.22 -14.37 -0.86
CA SER A 263 -4.25 -13.97 -1.89
C SER A 263 -3.10 -14.97 -1.98
N LYS A 264 -2.35 -14.97 -3.10
CA LYS A 264 -1.20 -15.86 -3.28
C LYS A 264 -0.18 -15.72 -2.15
N SER A 265 0.11 -14.49 -1.70
CA SER A 265 1.05 -14.27 -0.59
C SER A 265 0.54 -14.78 0.75
N GLU A 266 -0.77 -14.71 1.00
CA GLU A 266 -1.36 -15.31 2.21
C GLU A 266 -1.28 -16.84 2.16
N GLY A 267 -1.49 -17.44 0.98
CA GLY A 267 -1.32 -18.88 0.76
C GLY A 267 0.08 -19.39 1.11
N TYR A 268 1.11 -18.56 0.90
CA TYR A 268 2.51 -18.84 1.30
C TYR A 268 2.87 -18.35 2.71
N ASN A 269 1.93 -17.74 3.44
CA ASN A 269 2.13 -17.19 4.78
C ASN A 269 3.20 -16.08 4.84
N TYR A 270 3.35 -15.29 3.78
CA TYR A 270 4.26 -14.14 3.73
C TYR A 270 3.75 -12.97 4.60
N GLY A 271 4.63 -12.05 4.98
CA GLY A 271 4.29 -10.85 5.76
C GLY A 271 4.90 -10.74 7.15
N ASP A 272 5.58 -11.78 7.66
CA ASP A 272 6.21 -11.76 8.99
C ASP A 272 7.44 -10.85 9.05
N ASN A 273 8.17 -10.70 7.94
CA ASN A 273 9.38 -9.86 7.87
C ASN A 273 9.09 -8.46 7.32
N GLU A 274 7.90 -8.25 6.77
CA GLU A 274 7.48 -7.03 6.10
C GLU A 274 6.80 -6.02 7.04
N PHE A 275 6.64 -6.37 8.32
CA PHE A 275 6.23 -5.42 9.36
C PHE A 275 7.42 -4.58 9.82
N VAL A 276 7.59 -3.41 9.23
CA VAL A 276 8.76 -2.52 9.44
C VAL A 276 8.29 -1.09 9.72
N PRO A 277 8.16 -0.68 10.99
CA PRO A 277 7.84 0.71 11.32
C PRO A 277 8.91 1.68 10.84
N TRP A 278 8.51 2.86 10.36
CA TRP A 278 9.47 3.89 9.95
C TRP A 278 10.21 4.47 11.16
N GLN A 279 11.54 4.28 11.19
CA GLN A 279 12.42 4.93 12.16
C GLN A 279 13.03 6.18 11.56
N VAL A 280 12.54 7.35 11.97
CA VAL A 280 13.08 8.65 11.55
C VAL A 280 14.16 9.09 12.55
N GLY A 281 15.39 9.27 12.07
CA GLY A 281 16.49 9.86 12.84
C GLY A 281 17.47 8.86 13.47
N ALA A 282 18.30 9.35 14.39
CA ALA A 282 19.33 8.56 15.05
C ALA A 282 18.75 7.77 16.24
N VAL A 283 18.95 6.46 16.25
CA VAL A 283 18.63 5.60 17.39
C VAL A 283 19.88 5.53 18.29
N THR A 284 19.73 5.87 19.56
CA THR A 284 20.81 5.83 20.59
C THR A 284 20.67 4.65 21.51
#